data_AF-A0A9P8MYY1-F1
#
_entry.id   AF-A0A9P8MYY1-F1
#
_cell.length_a   1.000
_cell.length_b   1.000
_cell.length_c   1.000
_cell.angle_alpha   90.00
_cell.angle_beta   90.00
_cell.angle_gamma   90.00
#
_symmetry.space_group_name_H-M   'P 1'
#
loop_
_entity.id
_entity.type
_entity.pdbx_description
1 polymer ?
#
loop_
_entity_poly.entity_id
_entity_poly.type
_entity_poly.pdbx_seq_one_letter_code
_entity_poly.pdbx_strand_id
1 'polypeptide(L)'
;MDEREITCTWSDFRRPMLRRCNLQDNLTFIDLVGYGLDGIVWKVEIDNRIAALKVFWDTEAPEDTRYWAMQRECQNASLLQMIHFATEHYPNSIWLKPNPRTFSDAMRAPPK
;
A
#
# COMPACT_ATOMS: atom_id res chain seq x y z
N MET A 1 -15.97 14.43 5.84
CA MET A 1 -16.02 14.56 4.38
C MET A 1 -14.82 15.41 3.97
N ASP A 2 -13.69 14.77 3.71
CA ASP A 2 -12.62 15.33 2.88
C ASP A 2 -12.30 14.22 1.88
N GLU A 3 -13.22 14.08 0.92
CA GLU A 3 -13.01 13.25 -0.25
C GLU A 3 -12.07 14.04 -1.16
N ARG A 4 -10.77 13.99 -0.88
CA ARG A 4 -9.81 14.31 -1.94
C ARG A 4 -10.09 13.33 -3.05
N GLU A 5 -10.63 13.84 -4.15
CA GLU A 5 -10.80 13.13 -5.40
C GLU A 5 -9.48 12.42 -5.69
N ILE A 6 -9.53 11.10 -5.83
CA ILE A 6 -8.33 10.29 -6.09
C ILE A 6 -7.91 10.62 -7.51
N THR A 7 -7.06 11.63 -7.65
CA THR A 7 -6.40 11.91 -8.91
C THR A 7 -5.23 10.94 -9.04
N CYS A 8 -5.11 10.26 -10.17
CA CYS A 8 -3.97 9.41 -10.48
C CYS A 8 -2.92 10.18 -11.26
N THR A 9 -2.58 11.39 -10.82
CA THR A 9 -1.53 12.18 -11.49
C THR A 9 -0.15 11.64 -11.14
N TRP A 10 0.84 11.91 -12.00
CA TRP A 10 2.22 11.53 -11.72
C TRP A 10 2.77 12.15 -10.42
N SER A 11 2.29 13.34 -10.04
CA SER A 11 2.63 13.97 -8.76
C SER A 11 2.17 13.14 -7.56
N ASP A 12 1.00 12.51 -7.66
CA ASP A 12 0.43 11.70 -6.57
C ASP A 12 1.28 10.43 -6.34
N PHE A 13 1.81 9.83 -7.40
CA PHE A 13 2.73 8.68 -7.30
C PHE A 13 4.09 9.03 -6.69
N ARG A 14 4.53 10.30 -6.77
CA ARG A 14 5.80 10.74 -6.16
C ARG A 14 5.72 10.90 -4.65
N ARG A 15 4.53 11.16 -4.12
CA ARG A 15 4.28 11.35 -2.69
C ARG A 15 2.99 10.64 -2.30
N PRO A 16 3.00 9.30 -2.36
CA PRO A 16 1.77 8.54 -2.21
C PRO A 16 1.37 8.60 -0.72
N MET A 17 0.10 8.93 -0.49
CA MET A 17 -0.45 9.09 0.86
C MET A 17 -1.46 7.99 1.13
N LEU A 18 -1.41 7.43 2.34
CA LEU A 18 -2.47 6.54 2.80
C LEU A 18 -3.79 7.31 2.89
N ARG A 19 -4.87 6.65 2.49
CA ARG A 19 -6.22 7.15 2.74
C ARG A 19 -6.47 7.16 4.25
N ARG A 20 -7.28 8.11 4.69
CA ARG A 20 -7.74 8.15 6.07
C ARG A 20 -8.52 6.86 6.36
N CYS A 21 -8.07 6.10 7.35
CA CYS A 21 -8.77 4.93 7.84
C CYS A 21 -9.51 5.36 9.12
N ASN A 22 -10.85 5.30 9.08
CA ASN A 22 -11.67 5.52 10.27
C ASN A 22 -11.86 4.16 10.96
N LEU A 23 -10.84 3.72 11.67
CA LEU A 23 -10.94 2.55 12.54
C LEU A 23 -11.77 2.95 13.77
N GLN A 24 -12.81 2.18 14.10
CA GLN A 24 -13.44 2.33 15.42
C GLN A 24 -12.61 1.57 16.46
N ASP A 25 -12.80 1.88 17.74
CA ASP A 25 -11.97 1.37 18.84
C ASP A 25 -12.15 -0.13 19.16
N ASN A 26 -13.01 -0.84 18.43
CA ASN A 26 -13.28 -2.26 18.66
C ASN A 26 -12.29 -3.14 17.88
N LEU A 27 -11.15 -3.43 18.51
CA LEU A 27 -10.11 -4.32 17.98
C LEU A 27 -9.91 -5.53 18.89
N THR A 28 -10.09 -6.72 18.35
CA THR A 28 -9.90 -7.99 19.07
C THR A 28 -8.75 -8.77 18.44
N PHE A 29 -7.75 -9.13 19.24
CA PHE A 29 -6.69 -10.05 18.83
C PHE A 29 -7.21 -11.49 18.82
N ILE A 30 -7.05 -12.19 17.70
CA ILE A 30 -7.52 -13.57 17.55
C ILE A 30 -6.33 -14.52 17.68
N ASP A 31 -5.40 -14.45 16.72
CA ASP A 31 -4.27 -15.38 16.62
C ASP A 31 -3.02 -14.67 16.15
N LEU A 32 -1.88 -15.20 16.53
CA LEU A 32 -0.60 -14.82 15.95
C LEU A 32 -0.45 -15.48 14.57
N VAL A 33 -0.20 -14.68 13.53
CA VAL A 33 0.05 -15.18 12.16
C VAL A 33 1.53 -15.47 11.95
N GLY A 34 2.41 -14.63 12.51
CA GLY A 34 3.86 -14.86 12.43
C GLY A 34 4.71 -13.65 12.77
N TYR A 35 6.02 -13.86 12.66
CA TYR A 35 7.05 -12.86 12.94
C TYR A 35 7.93 -12.67 11.70
N GLY A 36 8.49 -11.47 11.55
CA GLY A 36 9.45 -11.18 10.49
C GLY A 36 10.47 -10.13 10.94
N LEU A 37 11.34 -9.74 10.00
CA LEU A 37 12.42 -8.78 10.25
C LEU A 37 11.92 -7.47 10.87
N ASP A 38 10.77 -6.99 10.39
CA ASP A 38 10.27 -5.65 10.71
C ASP A 38 9.14 -5.62 11.74
N GLY A 39 8.64 -6.79 12.16
CA GLY A 39 7.50 -6.83 13.07
C GLY A 39 6.79 -8.16 13.15
N ILE A 40 5.76 -8.19 13.98
CA ILE A 40 4.82 -9.29 14.19
C ILE A 40 3.51 -9.04 13.44
N VAL A 41 2.86 -10.10 12.96
CA VAL A 41 1.56 -10.02 12.30
C VAL A 41 0.54 -10.78 13.14
N TRP A 42 -0.52 -10.09 13.54
CA TRP A 42 -1.68 -10.67 14.22
C TRP A 42 -2.85 -10.79 13.27
N LYS A 43 -3.62 -11.86 13.42
CA LYS A 43 -5.00 -11.94 12.92
C LYS A 43 -5.86 -11.23 13.96
N VAL A 44 -6.58 -10.22 13.51
CA VAL A 44 -7.46 -9.42 14.36
C VAL A 44 -8.86 -9.35 13.74
N GLU A 45 -9.84 -9.09 14.57
CA GLU A 45 -11.16 -8.62 14.14
C GLU A 45 -11.26 -7.12 14.44
N ILE A 46 -11.63 -6.35 13.42
CA ILE A 46 -11.88 -4.91 13.50
C ILE A 46 -13.20 -4.64 12.82
N ASP A 47 -14.15 -4.02 13.52
CA ASP A 47 -15.48 -3.71 12.97
C ASP A 47 -16.17 -4.92 12.30
N ASN A 48 -16.11 -6.08 12.96
CA ASN A 48 -16.60 -7.38 12.48
C ASN A 48 -15.96 -7.85 11.16
N ARG A 49 -14.75 -7.38 10.86
CA ARG A 49 -13.96 -7.80 9.70
C ARG A 49 -12.64 -8.39 10.16
N ILE A 50 -12.30 -9.55 9.60
CA ILE A 50 -10.99 -10.17 9.84
C ILE A 50 -9.93 -9.41 9.04
N ALA A 51 -8.88 -8.99 9.71
CA ALA A 51 -7.75 -8.30 9.14
C ALA A 51 -6.41 -8.85 9.67
N ALA A 52 -5.34 -8.57 8.94
CA ALA A 52 -3.97 -8.76 9.42
C ALA A 52 -3.45 -7.43 9.97
N LEU A 53 -3.13 -7.39 11.27
CA LEU A 53 -2.50 -6.26 11.92
C LEU A 53 -0.99 -6.48 12.00
N LYS A 54 -0.23 -5.70 11.23
CA LYS A 54 1.23 -5.63 11.36
C LYS A 54 1.58 -4.66 12.50
N VAL A 55 2.30 -5.16 13.49
CA VAL A 55 2.89 -4.36 14.57
C VAL A 55 4.40 -4.33 14.34
N PHE A 56 4.96 -3.14 14.17
CA PHE A 56 6.37 -2.94 13.87
C PHE A 56 7.22 -2.95 15.14
N TRP A 57 8.49 -3.36 15.03
CA TRP A 57 9.43 -3.31 16.15
C TRP A 57 9.77 -1.87 16.54
N ASP A 58 9.93 -1.00 15.54
CA ASP A 58 10.27 0.41 15.73
C ASP A 58 9.01 1.27 15.62
N THR A 59 8.71 2.03 16.68
CA THR A 59 7.56 2.94 16.76
C THR A 59 7.89 4.35 16.30
N GLU A 60 9.18 4.68 16.20
CA GLU A 60 9.66 6.00 15.81
C GLU A 60 10.52 5.90 14.55
N ALA A 61 10.49 6.96 13.74
CA ALA A 61 11.38 7.05 12.60
C ALA A 61 12.82 7.18 13.10
N PRO A 62 13.80 6.49 12.47
CA PRO A 62 15.20 6.69 12.81
C PRO A 62 15.60 8.15 12.54
N GLU A 63 16.50 8.69 13.36
CA GLU A 63 16.94 10.09 13.26
C GLU A 63 17.70 10.42 11.96
N ASP A 64 18.18 9.39 11.26
CA ASP A 64 18.89 9.50 10.00
C ASP A 64 18.05 9.00 8.81
N THR A 65 18.65 8.93 7.63
CA THR A 65 17.95 8.52 6.41
C THR A 65 17.84 7.00 6.27
N ARG A 66 17.94 6.22 7.37
CA ARG A 66 17.85 4.76 7.30
C ARG A 66 16.44 4.29 6.97
N TYR A 67 16.38 3.03 6.55
CA TYR A 67 15.15 2.31 6.28
C TYR A 67 14.21 2.36 7.50
N TRP A 68 12.98 2.83 7.28
CA TRP A 68 11.89 2.76 8.27
C TRP A 68 10.76 1.91 7.71
N ALA A 69 10.61 0.70 8.25
CA ALA A 69 9.69 -0.31 7.72
C ALA A 69 8.24 0.19 7.64
N MET A 70 7.76 0.84 8.71
CA MET A 70 6.39 1.37 8.76
C MET A 70 6.13 2.33 7.60
N GLN A 71 7.00 3.30 7.35
CA GLN A 71 6.84 4.24 6.24
C GLN A 71 6.86 3.53 4.88
N ARG A 72 7.76 2.57 4.68
CA ARG A 72 7.89 1.85 3.40
C ARG A 72 6.65 1.00 3.11
N GLU A 73 6.12 0.32 4.11
CA GLU A 73 4.88 -0.45 3.98
C GLU A 73 3.68 0.47 3.70
N CYS A 74 3.58 1.62 4.39
CA CYS A 74 2.54 2.60 4.12
C CYS A 74 2.62 3.18 2.70
N GLN A 75 3.82 3.51 2.22
CA GLN A 75 4.07 3.98 0.86
C GLN A 75 3.66 2.92 -0.17
N ASN A 76 4.11 1.67 0.01
CA ASN A 76 3.75 0.56 -0.87
C ASN A 76 2.23 0.33 -0.90
N ALA A 77 1.57 0.31 0.25
CA ALA A 77 0.13 0.16 0.33
C ALA A 77 -0.62 1.29 -0.39
N SER A 78 -0.18 2.54 -0.25
CA SER A 78 -0.78 3.66 -0.98
C SER A 78 -0.58 3.56 -2.50
N LEU A 79 0.60 3.15 -2.97
CA LEU A 79 0.86 2.92 -4.40
C LEU A 79 -0.02 1.80 -4.95
N LEU A 80 -0.16 0.69 -4.22
CA LEU A 80 -1.02 -0.43 -4.63
C LEU A 80 -2.50 0.00 -4.71
N GLN A 81 -2.99 0.80 -3.77
CA GLN A 81 -4.34 1.36 -3.83
C GLN A 81 -4.55 2.27 -5.04
N MET A 82 -3.55 3.09 -5.39
CA MET A 82 -3.60 3.95 -6.58
C MET A 82 -3.58 3.12 -7.86
N ILE A 83 -2.75 2.08 -7.95
CA ILE A 83 -2.72 1.16 -9.08
C ILE A 83 -4.08 0.48 -9.24
N HIS A 84 -4.64 -0.05 -8.15
CA HIS A 84 -5.96 -0.68 -8.15
C HIS A 84 -7.04 0.28 -8.68
N PHE A 85 -7.09 1.50 -8.13
CA PHE A 85 -8.04 2.51 -8.57
C PHE A 85 -7.90 2.84 -10.06
N ALA A 86 -6.66 3.04 -10.55
CA ALA A 86 -6.38 3.32 -11.94
C ALA A 86 -6.79 2.16 -12.87
N THR A 87 -6.56 0.92 -12.45
CA THR A 87 -6.95 -0.27 -13.23
C THR A 87 -8.46 -0.46 -13.32
N GLU A 88 -9.21 -0.05 -12.29
CA GLU A 88 -10.68 -0.13 -12.31
C GLU A 88 -11.34 1.00 -13.11
N HIS A 89 -10.83 2.24 -13.01
CA HIS A 89 -11.50 3.42 -13.56
C HIS A 89 -10.96 3.86 -14.92
N TYR A 90 -9.71 3.51 -15.23
CA TYR A 90 -9.03 3.91 -16.48
C TYR A 90 -8.34 2.72 -17.16
N PRO A 91 -9.01 1.58 -17.38
CA PRO A 91 -8.38 0.35 -17.89
C PRO A 91 -7.68 0.55 -19.24
N ASN A 92 -8.23 1.42 -20.10
CA ASN A 92 -7.69 1.73 -21.43
C ASN A 92 -6.50 2.70 -21.42
N SER A 93 -6.14 3.25 -20.25
CA SER A 93 -5.00 4.16 -20.10
C SER A 93 -3.72 3.45 -19.64
N ILE A 94 -3.83 2.17 -19.26
CA ILE A 94 -2.71 1.37 -18.75
C ILE A 94 -2.27 0.39 -19.83
N TRP A 95 -1.18 0.73 -20.50
CA TRP A 95 -0.62 -0.07 -21.58
C TRP A 95 0.57 -0.87 -21.09
N LEU A 96 0.37 -2.16 -20.87
CA LEU A 96 1.42 -3.10 -20.48
C LEU A 96 1.73 -4.05 -21.63
N LYS A 97 3.01 -4.41 -21.80
CA LYS A 97 3.38 -5.53 -22.67
C LYS A 97 2.90 -6.82 -21.99
N PRO A 98 1.99 -7.61 -22.60
CA PRO A 98 1.31 -8.72 -21.90
C PRO A 98 2.22 -9.90 -21.55
N ASN A 99 3.42 -9.98 -22.13
CA ASN A 99 4.39 -11.02 -21.84
C ASN A 99 5.82 -10.42 -21.86
N PRO A 100 6.20 -9.65 -20.82
CA PRO A 100 7.53 -9.08 -20.74
C PRO A 100 8.53 -10.20 -20.41
N ARG A 101 9.59 -10.33 -21.23
CA ARG A 101 10.65 -11.34 -20.99
C ARG A 101 11.88 -10.74 -20.31
N THR A 102 11.95 -9.41 -20.25
CA THR A 102 13.06 -8.66 -19.66
C THR A 102 12.52 -7.50 -18.83
N PHE A 103 13.34 -6.95 -17.94
CA PHE A 103 13.00 -5.73 -17.21
C PHE A 103 12.67 -4.56 -18.16
N SER A 104 13.44 -4.41 -19.23
CA SER A 104 13.19 -3.38 -20.24
C SER A 104 11.85 -3.57 -20.96
N ASP A 105 11.37 -4.81 -21.12
CA ASP A 105 10.07 -5.08 -21.72
C ASP A 105 8.91 -4.62 -20.83
N ALA A 106 9.05 -4.74 -19.51
CA ALA A 106 8.05 -4.31 -18.55
C ALA A 106 7.98 -2.78 -18.43
N MET A 107 9.10 -2.08 -18.68
CA MET A 107 9.21 -0.62 -18.53
C MET A 107 8.79 0.18 -19.77
N ARG A 108 8.68 -0.46 -20.95
CA ARG A 108 8.29 0.22 -22.19
C ARG A 108 6.79 0.07 -22.41
N ALA A 109 6.07 1.18 -22.39
CA ALA A 109 4.71 1.20 -22.93
C ALA A 109 4.75 0.86 -24.43
N PRO A 110 3.84 0.03 -24.95
CA PRO A 110 3.73 -0.19 -26.38
C PRO A 110 3.45 1.13 -27.11
N PRO A 111 3.91 1.29 -28.37
CA PRO A 111 3.61 2.48 -29.16
C PRO A 111 2.09 2.63 -29.31
N LYS A 112 1.61 3.88 -29.27
CA LYS A 112 0.22 4.25 -29.52
C LYS A 112 -0.21 3.88 -30.94
#